data_AF-A0A7W0G2U3-F1
#
_entry.id   AF-A0A7W0G2U3-F1
#
_cell.length_a   1.000
_cell.length_b   1.000
_cell.length_c   1.000
_cell.angle_alpha   90.00
_cell.angle_beta   90.00
_cell.angle_gamma   90.00
#
_symmetry.space_group_name_H-M   'P 1'
#
loop_
_entity.id
_entity.type
_entity.pdbx_description
1 polymer ?
#
loop_
_entity_poly.entity_id
_entity_poly.type
_entity_poly.pdbx_seq_one_letter_code
_entity_poly.pdbx_strand_id
1 'polypeptide(L)' 'MTKTALFIRHRAKPGRREDIRRVWEKHVKVRVEANPAHEAYFFCYDDGDPNVIRVFQLYTDPASMQDFLSGA' A
#
# COMPACT_ATOMS: atom_id res chain seq x y z
N MET A 1 -1.07 -22.96 -4.58
CA MET A 1 -0.60 -21.62 -4.18
C MET A 1 -1.77 -20.90 -3.51
N THR A 2 -1.56 -20.34 -2.32
CA THR A 2 -2.59 -19.62 -1.57
C THR A 2 -2.29 -18.13 -1.61
N LYS A 3 -3.16 -17.35 -2.25
CA LYS A 3 -3.01 -15.89 -2.31
C LYS A 3 -3.17 -15.25 -0.94
N THR A 4 -2.52 -14.10 -0.74
CA THR A 4 -2.64 -13.33 0.50
C THR A 4 -3.10 -11.92 0.20
N ALA A 5 -4.15 -11.47 0.89
CA ALA A 5 -4.67 -10.13 0.77
C ALA A 5 -4.37 -9.32 2.04
N LEU A 6 -4.00 -8.06 1.86
CA LEU A 6 -3.74 -7.13 2.94
C LEU A 6 -4.56 -5.86 2.74
N PHE A 7 -5.18 -5.39 3.83
CA PHE A 7 -5.90 -4.13 3.87
C PHE A 7 -5.31 -3.23 4.94
N ILE A 8 -4.76 -2.10 4.51
CA ILE A 8 -4.09 -1.14 5.39
C ILE A 8 -4.88 0.16 5.42
N ARG A 9 -5.03 0.71 6.62
CA ARG A 9 -5.58 2.05 6.83
C ARG A 9 -4.49 2.96 7.39
N HIS A 10 -4.07 3.94 6.60
CA HIS A 10 -3.21 5.02 7.08
C HIS A 10 -4.06 6.18 7.54
N ARG A 11 -3.76 6.71 8.73
CA ARG A 11 -4.33 7.96 9.23
C ARG A 11 -3.24 9.02 9.27
N ALA A 12 -3.39 10.04 8.43
CA ALA A 12 -2.55 11.22 8.42
C ALA A 12 -2.85 12.12 9.62
N LYS A 13 -1.90 12.98 9.97
CA LYS A 13 -2.19 14.17 10.77
C LYS A 13 -3.13 15.10 9.97
N PRO A 14 -3.98 15.91 10.64
CA PRO A 14 -4.87 16.86 9.97
C PRO A 14 -4.16 17.70 8.90
N GLY A 15 -4.68 17.67 7.66
CA GLY A 15 -4.12 18.43 6.53
C GLY A 15 -2.81 17.88 5.95
N ARG A 16 -2.34 16.71 6.39
CA ARG A 16 -1.06 16.10 5.96
C ARG A 16 -1.23 14.87 5.08
N ARG A 17 -2.44 14.60 4.54
CA ARG A 17 -2.70 13.44 3.67
C ARG A 17 -1.81 13.44 2.42
N GLU A 18 -1.60 14.60 1.81
CA GLU A 18 -0.73 14.73 0.64
C GLU A 18 0.73 14.40 0.93
N ASP A 19 1.19 14.58 2.16
CA ASP A 19 2.57 14.20 2.54
C ASP A 19 2.73 12.68 2.49
N ILE A 20 1.72 11.93 2.94
CA ILE A 20 1.71 10.46 2.83
C ILE A 20 1.74 10.05 1.35
N ARG A 21 0.93 10.69 0.48
CA ARG A 21 0.98 10.41 -0.96
C ARG A 21 2.40 10.65 -1.51
N ARG A 22 3.04 11.79 -1.20
CA ARG A 22 4.40 12.08 -1.69
C ARG A 22 5.44 11.05 -1.24
N VAL A 23 5.38 10.61 0.02
CA VAL A 23 6.26 9.55 0.52
C VAL A 23 5.97 8.22 -0.17
N TRP A 24 4.69 7.88 -0.34
CA TRP A 24 4.26 6.66 -1.02
C TRP A 24 4.73 6.63 -2.48
N GLU A 25 4.52 7.70 -3.25
CA GLU A 25 4.95 7.81 -4.65
C GLU A 25 6.45 7.66 -4.79
N LYS A 26 7.21 8.30 -3.90
CA LYS A 26 8.67 8.31 -3.95
C LYS A 26 9.28 6.94 -3.61
N HIS A 27 8.70 6.21 -2.66
CA HIS A 27 9.36 5.03 -2.06
C HIS A 27 8.62 3.72 -2.29
N VAL A 28 7.29 3.72 -2.25
CA VAL A 28 6.48 2.50 -2.25
C VAL A 28 5.98 2.18 -3.65
N LYS A 29 5.46 3.17 -4.38
CA LYS A 29 4.89 2.98 -5.72
C LYS A 29 5.87 2.27 -6.67
N VAL A 30 7.12 2.72 -6.71
CA VAL A 30 8.17 2.11 -7.54
C VAL A 30 8.43 0.64 -7.17
N ARG A 31 8.45 0.32 -5.87
CA ARG A 31 8.65 -1.06 -5.38
C ARG A 31 7.46 -1.96 -5.73
N VAL A 32 6.24 -1.43 -5.67
CA VAL A 32 5.02 -2.16 -6.07
C VAL A 32 5.05 -2.45 -7.56
N GLU A 33 5.33 -1.45 -8.39
CA GLU A 33 5.37 -1.58 -9.85
C GLU A 33 6.46 -2.56 -10.33
N ALA A 34 7.56 -2.67 -9.58
CA ALA A 34 8.64 -3.60 -9.86
C ALA A 34 8.42 -5.02 -9.33
N ASN A 35 7.38 -5.26 -8.51
CA ASN A 35 7.18 -6.54 -7.83
C ASN A 35 6.13 -7.40 -8.56
N PRO A 36 6.53 -8.46 -9.28
CA PRO A 36 5.59 -9.31 -10.02
C PRO A 36 4.67 -10.14 -9.10
N ALA A 37 5.01 -10.26 -7.80
CA ALA A 37 4.15 -10.94 -6.84
C ALA A 37 2.97 -10.08 -6.37
N HIS A 38 2.95 -8.78 -6.68
CA HIS A 38 1.78 -7.92 -6.50
C HIS A 38 0.78 -8.12 -7.65
N GLU A 39 -0.25 -8.93 -7.42
CA GLU A 39 -1.31 -9.14 -8.40
C GLU A 39 -2.30 -7.97 -8.46
N ALA A 40 -2.48 -7.26 -7.34
CA ALA A 40 -3.28 -6.04 -7.28
C ALA A 40 -2.76 -5.10 -6.21
N TYR A 41 -2.79 -3.80 -6.49
CA TYR A 41 -2.46 -2.76 -5.54
C TYR A 41 -3.34 -1.53 -5.78
N PHE A 42 -4.06 -1.09 -4.75
CA PHE A 42 -4.88 0.12 -4.81
C PHE A 42 -4.50 1.05 -3.67
N PHE A 43 -4.21 2.30 -4.01
CA PHE A 43 -4.00 3.39 -3.08
C PHE A 43 -5.17 4.37 -3.23
N CYS A 44 -6.07 4.39 -2.25
CA CYS A 44 -7.34 5.11 -2.33
C CYS A 44 -7.45 6.17 -1.25
N TYR A 45 -7.93 7.35 -1.63
CA TYR A 45 -8.39 8.34 -0.67
C TYR A 45 -9.75 7.94 -0.09
N ASP A 46 -9.93 8.26 1.18
CA ASP A 46 -11.23 8.18 1.83
C ASP A 46 -12.01 9.48 1.57
N ASP A 47 -13.17 9.36 0.93
CA ASP A 47 -14.07 10.48 0.65
C ASP A 47 -14.79 10.96 1.92
N GLY A 48 -14.95 10.10 2.92
CA GLY A 48 -15.60 10.41 4.19
C GLY A 48 -14.66 10.94 5.29
N ASP A 49 -13.34 10.76 5.14
CA ASP A 49 -12.34 11.25 6.10
C ASP A 49 -11.11 11.81 5.33
N PRO A 50 -10.91 13.14 5.29
CA PRO A 50 -9.82 13.76 4.55
C PRO A 50 -8.43 13.40 5.09
N ASN A 51 -8.36 12.72 6.25
CA ASN A 51 -7.12 12.29 6.87
C ASN A 51 -6.85 10.79 6.70
N VAL A 52 -7.68 10.06 5.93
CA VAL A 52 -7.52 8.62 5.73
C VAL A 52 -7.14 8.28 4.30
N ILE A 53 -6.22 7.33 4.20
CA ILE A 53 -5.87 6.60 2.98
C ILE A 53 -6.08 5.11 3.26
N ARG A 54 -6.68 4.41 2.31
CA ARG A 54 -6.85 2.95 2.33
C ARG A 54 -6.00 2.32 1.26
N VAL A 55 -5.30 1.25 1.61
CA VAL A 55 -4.47 0.48 0.68
C VAL A 55 -4.93 -0.96 0.68
N PHE A 56 -5.29 -1.47 -0.48
CA PHE A 56 -5.52 -2.89 -0.71
C PHE A 56 -4.37 -3.48 -1.52
N GLN A 57 -3.93 -4.67 -1.13
CA GLN A 57 -2.83 -5.38 -1.78
C GLN A 57 -3.20 -6.86 -1.91
N LEU A 58 -2.93 -7.45 -3.06
CA LEU A 58 -3.06 -8.88 -3.29
C LEU A 58 -1.72 -9.44 -3.75
N TYR A 59 -1.26 -10.47 -3.04
CA TYR A 59 -0.02 -11.17 -3.30
C TYR A 59 -0.28 -12.59 -3.79
N THR A 60 0.62 -13.10 -4.63
CA THR A 60 0.61 -14.49 -5.12
C THR A 60 0.68 -15.51 -3.98
N ASP A 61 1.39 -15.17 -2.90
CA ASP A 61 1.64 -16.03 -1.75
C ASP A 61 2.06 -15.23 -0.49
N PRO A 62 2.02 -15.85 0.71
CA PRO A 62 2.36 -15.16 1.96
C PRO A 62 3.84 -14.78 2.08
N ALA A 63 4.77 -15.50 1.45
CA ALA A 63 6.20 -15.22 1.56
C ALA A 63 6.53 -13.92 0.80
N SER A 64 5.99 -13.78 -0.41
CA SER A 64 6.10 -12.55 -1.20
C SER A 64 5.55 -11.31 -0.48
N MET A 65 4.47 -11.46 0.29
CA MET A 65 3.97 -10.38 1.16
C MET A 65 4.99 -10.00 2.23
N GLN A 66 5.53 -10.99 2.96
CA GLN A 66 6.49 -10.74 4.03
C GLN A 66 7.78 -10.09 3.52
N ASP A 67 8.30 -10.56 2.38
CA ASP A 67 9.48 -10.00 1.73
C ASP A 67 9.26 -8.51 1.41
N PHE A 68 8.10 -8.16 0.82
CA PHE A 68 7.78 -6.77 0.52
C PHE A 68 7.67 -5.89 1.78
N LEU A 69 7.01 -6.39 2.83
CA LEU A 69 6.81 -5.67 4.10
C LEU A 69 8.11 -5.48 4.89
N SER A 70 9.10 -6.35 4.72
CA SER A 70 10.40 -6.26 5.39
C SER A 70 11.22 -5.02 5.01
N GLY A 71 10.87 -4.37 3.90
CA GLY A 71 11.61 -3.19 3.40
C GLY A 71 12.85 -3.53 2.57
N ALA A 72 13.08 -4.81 2.29
CA ALA A 72 14.07 -5.26 1.32
C ALA A 72 13.78 -4.76 -0.10
#